data_AF-Q4DCZ7-F1
#
_entry.id   AF-Q4DCZ7-F1
#
_cell.length_a   1.000
_cell.length_b   1.000
_cell.length_c   1.000
_cell.angle_alpha   90.00
_cell.angle_beta   90.00
_cell.angle_gamma   90.00
#
_symmetry.space_group_name_H-M   'P 1'
#
loop_
_entity.id
_entity.type
_entity.pdbx_description
1 polymer ?
#
loop_
_entity_poly.entity_id
_entity_poly.type
_entity_poly.pdbx_seq_one_letter_code
_entity_poly.pdbx_strand_id
1 'polypeptide(L)'
;MALTIALRRNSHFSLRPLGAFLSLVSASAALREACERSGTPQHLLEGALEQVRLAEHHGASAPELEVTCVRVYAPPPLADATSHPMLLFRGTPDASIEERLPAARRRPLFFSSSLRVALPFGRIDGARGKHRVVLCRVERRPGHQLFNRVVATEEDLRLFDSVGGDLDRFSLAKTKQSASNGRGDEGAFDGVVEWLDGGASYRFDAAHARIHTLLCIDVQW
;
A
#
# COMPACT_ATOMS: atom_id res chain seq x y z
N MET A 1 -13.99 -17.03 -21.36
CA MET A 1 -13.41 -18.12 -20.55
C MET A 1 -13.12 -17.57 -19.15
N ALA A 2 -13.93 -17.92 -18.15
CA ALA A 2 -13.61 -17.60 -16.76
C ALA A 2 -12.50 -18.56 -16.32
N LEU A 3 -11.33 -18.03 -15.98
CA LEU A 3 -10.28 -18.83 -15.37
C LEU A 3 -10.75 -19.08 -13.93
N THR A 4 -11.40 -20.21 -13.65
CA THR A 4 -11.69 -20.61 -12.27
C THR A 4 -10.35 -20.93 -11.61
N ILE A 5 -9.70 -19.93 -11.01
CA ILE A 5 -8.40 -20.13 -10.41
C ILE A 5 -8.62 -20.88 -9.11
N ALA A 6 -8.16 -22.13 -9.06
CA ALA A 6 -8.17 -22.94 -7.85
C ALA A 6 -7.17 -22.39 -6.82
N LEU A 7 -7.44 -21.21 -6.25
CA LEU A 7 -6.73 -20.76 -5.05
C LEU A 7 -7.13 -21.70 -3.92
N ARG A 8 -6.17 -22.39 -3.30
CA ARG A 8 -6.42 -22.99 -1.99
C ARG A 8 -6.58 -21.86 -0.99
N ARG A 9 -7.37 -22.04 0.08
CA ARG A 9 -7.38 -21.16 1.26
C ARG A 9 -6.03 -21.28 1.97
N ASN A 10 -4.97 -20.79 1.34
CA ASN A 10 -3.64 -20.78 1.90
C ASN A 10 -3.53 -19.54 2.77
N SER A 11 -3.11 -19.72 4.02
CA SER A 11 -2.73 -18.66 4.95
C SER A 11 -1.43 -17.94 4.54
N HIS A 12 -0.75 -18.43 3.50
CA HIS A 12 0.55 -17.94 3.03
C HIS A 12 0.42 -17.24 1.68
N PHE A 13 1.17 -16.14 1.53
CA PHE A 13 1.32 -15.46 0.25
C PHE A 13 2.16 -16.30 -0.73
N SER A 14 1.73 -16.34 -1.99
CA SER A 14 2.49 -16.97 -3.08
C SER A 14 3.24 -15.90 -3.87
N LEU A 15 4.57 -16.01 -3.94
CA LEU A 15 5.40 -15.17 -4.85
C LEU A 15 5.11 -15.44 -6.33
N ARG A 16 4.45 -16.54 -6.67
CA ARG A 16 3.96 -16.81 -8.02
C ARG A 16 2.63 -16.08 -8.25
N PRO A 17 2.51 -15.21 -9.28
CA PRO A 17 1.25 -14.56 -9.60
C PRO A 17 0.23 -15.58 -10.12
N LEU A 18 -1.05 -15.25 -9.98
CA LEU A 18 -2.17 -16.00 -10.57
C LEU A 18 -2.13 -16.00 -12.09
N GLY A 19 -1.69 -14.88 -12.65
CA GLY A 19 -1.52 -14.69 -14.07
C GLY A 19 -0.74 -13.42 -14.35
N ALA A 20 -0.15 -13.38 -15.54
CA ALA A 20 0.38 -12.19 -16.16
C ALA A 20 -0.51 -11.86 -17.36
N PHE A 21 -0.88 -10.59 -17.48
CA PHE A 21 -1.82 -10.08 -18.47
C PHE A 21 -1.19 -8.90 -19.20
N LEU A 22 -1.64 -8.66 -20.43
CA LEU A 22 -1.13 -7.56 -21.26
C LEU A 22 -1.77 -6.21 -20.90
N SER A 23 -2.92 -6.21 -20.24
CA SER A 23 -3.64 -4.99 -19.86
C SER A 23 -4.42 -5.19 -18.57
N LEU A 24 -4.82 -4.08 -17.95
CA LEU A 24 -5.72 -4.07 -16.80
C LEU A 24 -7.09 -4.66 -17.12
N VAL A 25 -7.59 -4.41 -18.33
CA VAL A 25 -8.88 -4.94 -18.80
C VAL A 25 -8.84 -6.47 -18.76
N SER A 26 -7.78 -7.08 -19.30
CA SER A 26 -7.60 -8.53 -19.30
C SER A 26 -7.37 -9.12 -17.90
N ALA A 27 -6.74 -8.36 -16.99
CA ALA A 27 -6.50 -8.78 -15.61
C ALA A 27 -7.72 -8.66 -14.68
N SER A 28 -8.70 -7.83 -15.06
CA SER A 28 -9.78 -7.37 -14.18
C SER A 28 -10.57 -8.50 -13.50
N ALA A 29 -10.94 -9.54 -14.25
CA ALA A 29 -11.69 -10.68 -13.70
C ALA A 29 -10.89 -11.45 -12.65
N ALA A 30 -9.62 -11.76 -12.93
CA ALA A 30 -8.75 -12.46 -12.00
C ALA A 30 -8.47 -11.64 -10.74
N LEU A 31 -8.31 -10.32 -10.89
CA LEU A 31 -8.09 -9.41 -9.77
C LEU A 31 -9.33 -9.30 -8.87
N ARG A 32 -10.52 -9.15 -9.44
CA ARG A 32 -11.78 -9.14 -8.68
C ARG A 32 -11.96 -10.44 -7.91
N GLU A 33 -11.77 -11.59 -8.55
CA GLU A 33 -11.85 -12.90 -7.88
C GLU A 33 -10.84 -13.00 -6.72
N ALA A 34 -9.58 -12.58 -6.93
CA ALA A 34 -8.57 -12.58 -5.87
C ALA A 34 -8.95 -11.66 -4.69
N CYS A 35 -9.51 -10.48 -4.98
CA CYS A 35 -9.97 -9.53 -3.97
C CYS A 35 -11.20 -10.04 -3.20
N GLU A 36 -12.21 -10.59 -3.88
CA GLU A 36 -13.40 -11.18 -3.25
C GLU A 36 -13.01 -12.29 -2.27
N ARG A 37 -12.16 -13.20 -2.72
CA ARG A 37 -11.76 -14.38 -1.94
C ARG A 37 -10.88 -14.05 -0.74
N SER A 38 -10.15 -12.95 -0.81
CA SER A 38 -9.29 -12.48 0.26
C SER A 38 -9.98 -11.52 1.24
N GLY A 39 -11.26 -11.18 0.98
CA GLY A 39 -12.02 -10.22 1.77
C GLY A 39 -11.67 -8.76 1.51
N THR A 40 -10.92 -8.46 0.44
CA THR A 40 -10.55 -7.08 0.09
C THR A 40 -11.79 -6.31 -0.40
N PRO A 41 -12.13 -5.15 0.20
CA PRO A 41 -13.32 -4.41 -0.20
C PRO A 41 -13.27 -3.92 -1.65
N GLN A 42 -14.31 -4.26 -2.43
CA GLN A 42 -14.36 -3.97 -3.86
C GLN A 42 -14.38 -2.47 -4.19
N HIS A 43 -14.99 -1.65 -3.34
CA HIS A 43 -15.00 -0.19 -3.54
C HIS A 43 -13.60 0.43 -3.48
N LEU A 44 -12.71 -0.11 -2.63
CA LEU A 44 -11.31 0.32 -2.58
C LEU A 44 -10.57 -0.10 -3.84
N LEU A 45 -10.82 -1.33 -4.31
CA LEU A 45 -10.23 -1.85 -5.54
C LEU A 45 -10.62 -0.99 -6.74
N GLU A 46 -11.91 -0.75 -6.95
CA GLU A 46 -12.37 0.03 -8.10
C GLU A 46 -11.85 1.48 -8.04
N GLY A 47 -11.76 2.10 -6.85
CA GLY A 47 -11.14 3.42 -6.69
C GLY A 47 -9.65 3.45 -7.09
N ALA A 48 -8.89 2.39 -6.77
CA ALA A 48 -7.50 2.28 -7.21
C ALA A 48 -7.40 2.00 -8.72
N LEU A 49 -8.23 1.10 -9.26
CA LEU A 49 -8.25 0.79 -10.69
C LEU A 49 -8.63 1.99 -11.55
N GLU A 50 -9.53 2.83 -11.07
CA GLU A 50 -9.93 4.06 -11.75
C GLU A 50 -8.75 5.02 -11.90
N GLN A 51 -7.87 5.14 -10.90
CA GLN A 51 -6.65 5.96 -11.04
C GLN A 51 -5.73 5.46 -12.15
N VAL A 52 -5.62 4.13 -12.34
CA VAL A 52 -4.81 3.60 -13.43
C VAL A 52 -5.49 3.82 -14.77
N ARG A 53 -6.81 3.59 -14.88
CA ARG A 53 -7.56 3.86 -16.11
C ARG A 53 -7.44 5.33 -16.53
N LEU A 54 -7.58 6.26 -15.59
CA LEU A 54 -7.42 7.70 -15.84
C LEU A 54 -5.97 8.09 -16.21
N ALA A 55 -4.97 7.31 -15.79
CA ALA A 55 -3.59 7.51 -16.20
C ALA A 55 -3.30 6.95 -17.60
N GLU A 56 -4.00 5.89 -18.01
CA GLU A 56 -3.96 5.35 -19.38
C GLU A 56 -4.70 6.23 -20.39
N HIS A 57 -5.75 6.96 -19.97
CA HIS A 57 -6.56 7.79 -20.87
C HIS A 57 -5.92 9.17 -21.13
N HIS A 58 -5.79 9.50 -22.41
CA HIS A 58 -5.19 10.74 -22.91
C HIS A 58 -5.83 12.00 -22.31
N GLY A 59 -5.03 12.76 -21.57
CA GLY A 59 -5.26 14.18 -21.33
C GLY A 59 -4.07 14.95 -21.88
N ALA A 60 -4.29 16.05 -22.60
CA ALA A 60 -3.26 16.83 -23.30
C ALA A 60 -2.14 17.43 -22.41
N SER A 61 -2.17 17.17 -21.10
CA SER A 61 -1.34 17.83 -20.09
C SER A 61 -0.60 16.87 -19.15
N ALA A 62 -0.67 15.56 -19.35
CA ALA A 62 0.02 14.59 -18.49
C ALA A 62 0.83 13.57 -19.30
N PRO A 63 2.03 13.17 -18.84
CA PRO A 63 2.80 12.10 -19.47
C PRO A 63 1.99 10.81 -19.50
N GLU A 64 1.95 10.19 -20.67
CA GLU A 64 1.17 8.99 -20.93
C GLU A 64 1.76 7.80 -20.18
N LEU A 65 0.88 6.98 -19.60
CA LEU A 65 1.24 5.72 -18.97
C LEU A 65 0.79 4.60 -19.91
N GLU A 66 1.73 3.87 -20.49
CA GLU A 66 1.45 2.66 -21.27
C GLU A 66 1.65 1.42 -20.40
N VAL A 67 0.58 0.68 -20.11
CA VAL A 67 0.66 -0.58 -19.38
C VAL A 67 1.27 -1.65 -20.29
N THR A 68 2.39 -2.24 -19.87
CA THR A 68 3.11 -3.27 -20.64
C THR A 68 2.96 -4.67 -20.04
N CYS A 69 2.72 -4.78 -18.74
CA CYS A 69 2.45 -6.04 -18.07
C CYS A 69 1.68 -5.82 -16.77
N VAL A 70 0.69 -6.66 -16.52
CA VAL A 70 -0.07 -6.69 -15.26
C VAL A 70 0.06 -8.08 -14.65
N ARG A 71 0.57 -8.18 -13.42
CA ARG A 71 0.64 -9.44 -12.66
C ARG A 71 -0.34 -9.37 -11.50
N VAL A 72 -1.24 -10.34 -11.40
CA VAL A 72 -2.24 -10.42 -10.32
C VAL A 72 -1.76 -11.43 -9.29
N TYR A 73 -1.84 -11.07 -8.01
CA TYR A 73 -1.47 -11.91 -6.88
C TYR A 73 -2.70 -12.22 -6.02
N ALA A 74 -2.59 -13.30 -5.26
CA ALA A 74 -3.62 -13.72 -4.32
C ALA A 74 -3.11 -13.49 -2.89
N PRO A 75 -3.54 -12.41 -2.24
CA PRO A 75 -3.18 -12.22 -0.84
C PRO A 75 -3.89 -13.27 0.02
N PRO A 76 -3.38 -13.58 1.22
CA PRO A 76 -4.13 -14.34 2.22
C PRO A 76 -5.48 -13.66 2.54
N PRO A 77 -6.44 -14.34 3.18
CA PRO A 77 -7.61 -13.66 3.74
C PRO A 77 -7.23 -12.57 4.76
N LEU A 78 -8.09 -11.57 4.91
CA LEU A 78 -8.00 -10.59 6.02
C LEU A 78 -7.86 -11.31 7.37
N ALA A 79 -7.07 -10.73 8.28
CA ALA A 79 -6.83 -11.30 9.61
C ALA A 79 -8.11 -11.52 10.41
N ASP A 80 -8.95 -10.49 10.43
CA ASP A 80 -10.19 -10.42 11.20
C ASP A 80 -11.18 -9.49 10.49
N ALA A 81 -12.44 -9.50 10.95
CA ALA A 81 -13.51 -8.67 10.40
C ALA A 81 -13.42 -7.19 10.84
N THR A 82 -12.58 -6.87 11.82
CA THR A 82 -12.41 -5.52 12.40
C THR A 82 -11.17 -4.80 11.89
N SER A 83 -10.40 -5.46 11.03
CA SER A 83 -9.24 -4.93 10.33
C SER A 83 -9.68 -3.77 9.45
N HIS A 84 -8.82 -2.75 9.36
CA HIS A 84 -9.07 -1.60 8.51
C HIS A 84 -8.17 -1.69 7.27
N PRO A 85 -8.61 -2.37 6.19
CA PRO A 85 -7.82 -2.49 4.98
C PRO A 85 -7.75 -1.16 4.23
N MET A 86 -6.56 -0.84 3.74
CA MET A 86 -6.31 0.24 2.79
C MET A 86 -5.72 -0.35 1.52
N LEU A 87 -6.01 0.24 0.37
CA LEU A 87 -5.31 -0.07 -0.88
C LEU A 87 -4.42 1.09 -1.26
N LEU A 88 -3.11 0.85 -1.33
CA LEU A 88 -2.12 1.89 -1.56
C LEU A 88 -1.12 1.46 -2.63
N PHE A 89 -0.72 2.43 -3.46
CA PHE A 89 0.30 2.26 -4.49
C PHE A 89 1.70 2.38 -3.90
N ARG A 90 2.65 1.69 -4.51
CA ARG A 90 4.08 1.84 -4.24
C ARG A 90 4.87 1.68 -5.53
N GLY A 91 5.66 2.70 -5.88
CA GLY A 91 6.70 2.54 -6.89
C GLY A 91 7.83 1.67 -6.33
N THR A 92 8.20 0.62 -7.04
CA THR A 92 9.28 -0.28 -6.63
C THR A 92 9.81 -1.08 -7.82
N PRO A 93 11.11 -1.40 -7.89
CA PRO A 93 11.65 -2.28 -8.94
C PRO A 93 11.24 -3.76 -8.75
N ASP A 94 10.89 -4.18 -7.53
CA ASP A 94 10.49 -5.55 -7.20
C ASP A 94 9.07 -5.87 -7.65
N ALA A 95 8.79 -7.11 -8.05
CA ALA A 95 7.46 -7.49 -8.54
C ALA A 95 6.42 -7.61 -7.42
N SER A 96 6.87 -7.78 -6.18
CA SER A 96 6.03 -7.88 -4.99
C SER A 96 6.70 -7.26 -3.78
N ILE A 97 5.92 -6.76 -2.82
CA ILE A 97 6.46 -6.27 -1.55
C ILE A 97 7.07 -7.42 -0.73
N GLU A 98 6.55 -8.63 -0.91
CA GLU A 98 6.97 -9.84 -0.24
C GLU A 98 8.42 -10.23 -0.54
N GLU A 99 8.95 -9.86 -1.72
CA GLU A 99 10.38 -9.97 -2.04
C GLU A 99 11.26 -9.15 -1.08
N ARG A 100 10.75 -8.04 -0.53
CA ARG A 100 11.47 -7.17 0.41
C ARG A 100 11.25 -7.48 1.88
N LEU A 101 10.12 -8.10 2.24
CA LEU A 101 9.74 -8.30 3.65
C LEU A 101 10.83 -9.00 4.50
N PRO A 102 11.59 -10.00 4.00
CA PRO A 102 12.68 -10.61 4.76
C PRO A 102 13.77 -9.60 5.18
N ALA A 103 14.11 -8.65 4.30
CA ALA A 103 15.11 -7.61 4.56
C ALA A 103 14.53 -6.37 5.26
N ALA A 104 13.21 -6.18 5.21
CA ALA A 104 12.53 -4.96 5.65
C ALA A 104 11.92 -5.04 7.06
N ARG A 105 12.23 -6.06 7.87
CA ARG A 105 11.55 -6.31 9.16
C ARG A 105 11.46 -5.13 10.14
N ARG A 106 12.26 -4.07 9.97
CA ARG A 106 12.13 -2.77 10.67
C ARG A 106 12.41 -1.56 9.79
N ARG A 107 12.37 -1.72 8.47
CA ARG A 107 12.59 -0.61 7.54
C ARG A 107 11.24 -0.05 7.13
N PRO A 108 11.04 1.27 7.19
CA PRO A 108 9.81 1.87 6.74
C PRO A 108 9.60 1.60 5.25
N LEU A 109 8.38 1.20 4.93
CA LEU A 109 7.86 1.04 3.59
C LEU A 109 6.94 2.22 3.29
N PHE A 110 7.29 2.95 2.24
CA PHE A 110 6.51 4.07 1.72
C PHE A 110 5.48 3.61 0.70
N PHE A 111 4.29 4.19 0.80
CA PHE A 111 3.14 3.98 -0.07
C PHE A 111 2.48 5.32 -0.35
N SER A 112 1.56 5.34 -1.30
CA SER A 112 0.77 6.51 -1.65
C SER A 112 -0.66 6.11 -1.98
N SER A 113 -1.63 6.95 -1.64
CA SER A 113 -3.00 6.81 -2.15
C SER A 113 -3.12 7.18 -3.63
N SER A 114 -2.10 7.85 -4.18
CA SER A 114 -2.04 8.34 -5.56
C SER A 114 -1.02 7.56 -6.38
N LEU A 115 -1.48 6.97 -7.49
CA LEU A 115 -0.64 6.32 -8.49
C LEU A 115 0.47 7.26 -8.99
N ARG A 116 0.12 8.51 -9.31
CA ARG A 116 1.05 9.50 -9.87
C ARG A 116 2.18 9.85 -8.91
N VAL A 117 1.88 9.92 -7.61
CA VAL A 117 2.89 10.15 -6.58
C VAL A 117 3.77 8.92 -6.40
N ALA A 118 3.22 7.70 -6.51
CA ALA A 118 3.98 6.46 -6.35
C ALA A 118 4.92 6.16 -7.54
N LEU A 119 4.49 6.46 -8.76
CA LEU A 119 5.11 6.00 -10.00
C LEU A 119 6.60 6.36 -10.17
N PRO A 120 7.07 7.59 -9.90
CA PRO A 120 8.48 7.97 -10.05
C PRO A 120 9.45 7.09 -9.23
N PHE A 121 8.99 6.54 -8.11
CA PHE A 121 9.79 5.71 -7.22
C PHE A 121 9.95 4.26 -7.74
N GLY A 122 9.31 3.93 -8.86
CA GLY A 122 9.26 2.61 -9.45
C GLY A 122 10.20 2.36 -10.62
N ARG A 123 11.16 3.25 -10.89
CA ARG A 123 12.07 3.12 -12.04
C ARG A 123 12.78 1.76 -12.05
N ILE A 124 12.74 1.08 -13.19
CA ILE A 124 13.43 -0.20 -13.41
C ILE A 124 14.82 0.07 -14.02
N ASP A 125 15.86 -0.40 -13.36
CA ASP A 125 17.24 -0.24 -13.84
C ASP A 125 17.46 -0.96 -15.17
N GLY A 126 18.22 -0.32 -16.06
CA GLY A 126 18.54 -0.86 -17.39
C GLY A 126 17.43 -0.74 -18.43
N ALA A 127 16.24 -0.24 -18.09
CA ALA A 127 15.13 -0.08 -19.03
C ALA A 127 14.60 1.36 -19.05
N ARG A 128 15.00 2.14 -20.05
CA ARG A 128 14.67 3.57 -20.17
C ARG A 128 13.15 3.79 -20.20
N GLY A 129 12.66 4.63 -19.27
CA GLY A 129 11.24 4.97 -19.13
C GLY A 129 10.36 3.83 -18.59
N LYS A 130 10.94 2.67 -18.24
CA LYS A 130 10.15 1.61 -17.60
C LYS A 130 10.05 1.85 -16.11
N HIS A 131 8.82 1.84 -15.62
CA HIS A 131 8.49 1.96 -14.22
C HIS A 131 7.63 0.77 -13.79
N ARG A 132 7.71 0.43 -12.51
CA ARG A 132 6.88 -0.57 -11.87
C ARG A 132 6.20 0.01 -10.66
N VAL A 133 4.90 -0.20 -10.59
CA VAL A 133 4.08 0.13 -9.44
C VAL A 133 3.38 -1.13 -8.96
N VAL A 134 3.30 -1.29 -7.64
CA VAL A 134 2.46 -2.32 -7.02
C VAL A 134 1.29 -1.68 -6.30
N LEU A 135 0.13 -2.33 -6.35
CA LEU A 135 -1.01 -2.03 -5.49
C LEU A 135 -0.98 -3.04 -4.35
N CYS A 136 -0.89 -2.53 -3.13
CA CYS A 136 -0.84 -3.35 -1.93
C CYS A 136 -2.09 -3.17 -1.10
N ARG A 137 -2.56 -4.26 -0.49
CA ARG A 137 -3.46 -4.21 0.65
C ARG A 137 -2.64 -4.02 1.92
N VAL A 138 -2.91 -2.95 2.65
CA VAL A 138 -2.35 -2.67 3.97
C VAL A 138 -3.45 -2.87 5.01
N GLU A 139 -3.34 -3.91 5.82
CA GLU A 139 -4.25 -4.20 6.93
C GLU A 139 -3.71 -3.55 8.20
N ARG A 140 -4.40 -2.51 8.64
CA ARG A 140 -4.10 -1.76 9.87
C ARG A 140 -4.63 -2.50 11.10
N ARG A 141 -3.94 -2.32 12.23
CA ARG A 141 -4.29 -2.98 13.49
C ARG A 141 -5.59 -2.38 14.05
N PRO A 142 -6.56 -3.20 14.51
CA PRO A 142 -7.77 -2.68 15.14
C PRO A 142 -7.44 -1.76 16.33
N GLY A 143 -8.12 -0.61 16.40
CA GLY A 143 -7.92 0.39 17.46
C GLY A 143 -6.70 1.30 17.30
N HIS A 144 -5.81 1.04 16.33
CA HIS A 144 -4.66 1.90 16.07
C HIS A 144 -5.00 3.08 15.16
N GLN A 145 -4.24 4.17 15.28
CA GLN A 145 -4.39 5.40 14.48
C GLN A 145 -3.19 5.64 13.56
N LEU A 146 -3.39 6.47 12.53
CA LEU A 146 -2.28 7.00 11.74
C LEU A 146 -1.79 8.28 12.38
N PHE A 147 -0.49 8.41 12.57
CA PHE A 147 0.08 9.69 12.96
C PHE A 147 0.08 10.63 11.75
N ASN A 148 -0.81 11.63 11.77
CA ASN A 148 -0.94 12.60 10.68
C ASN A 148 -0.06 13.82 10.94
N ARG A 149 1.07 13.92 10.24
CA ARG A 149 2.06 14.98 10.45
C ARG A 149 1.53 16.39 10.14
N VAL A 150 0.52 16.50 9.29
CA VAL A 150 -0.01 17.81 8.83
C VAL A 150 -0.90 18.48 9.88
N VAL A 151 -1.59 17.69 10.70
CA VAL A 151 -2.48 18.19 11.76
C VAL A 151 -1.90 17.99 13.16
N ALA A 152 -0.72 17.37 13.26
CA ALA A 152 -0.01 17.20 14.51
C ALA A 152 0.41 18.57 15.07
N THR A 153 0.37 18.69 16.40
CA THR A 153 0.90 19.89 17.08
C THR A 153 2.41 19.95 16.93
N GLU A 154 3.01 21.14 17.11
CA GLU A 154 4.48 21.25 17.14
C GLU A 154 5.11 20.36 18.22
N GLU A 155 4.44 20.20 19.36
CA GLU A 155 4.89 19.33 20.45
C GLU A 155 4.95 17.86 19.99
N ASP A 156 3.94 17.40 19.28
CA ASP A 156 3.85 16.04 18.75
C ASP A 156 4.89 15.78 17.68
N LEU A 157 5.10 16.75 16.79
CA LEU A 157 6.14 16.68 15.76
C LEU A 157 7.53 16.62 16.38
N ARG A 158 7.84 17.47 17.37
CA ARG A 158 9.11 17.43 18.10
C ARG A 158 9.29 16.11 18.84
N LEU A 159 8.23 15.59 19.46
CA LEU A 159 8.29 14.30 20.14
C LEU A 159 8.58 13.16 19.14
N PHE A 160 7.88 13.15 18.01
CA PHE A 160 8.08 12.17 16.94
C PHE A 160 9.50 12.22 16.37
N ASP A 161 10.02 13.42 16.13
CA ASP A 161 11.39 13.62 15.65
C ASP A 161 12.43 13.21 16.71
N SER A 162 12.16 13.47 18.00
CA SER A 162 13.05 13.09 19.11
C SER A 162 13.29 11.58 19.23
N VAL A 163 12.31 10.77 18.81
CA VAL A 163 12.42 9.30 18.78
C VAL A 163 12.89 8.76 17.43
N GLY A 164 13.36 9.63 16.52
CA GLY A 164 13.81 9.26 15.18
C GLY A 164 12.69 8.76 14.27
N GLY A 165 11.44 9.12 14.57
CA GLY A 165 10.25 8.64 13.86
C GLY A 165 9.93 7.17 14.10
N ASP A 166 10.50 6.51 15.11
CA ASP A 166 10.13 5.15 15.52
C ASP A 166 8.71 5.16 16.13
N LEU A 167 7.77 4.45 15.49
CA LEU A 167 6.36 4.47 15.87
C LEU A 167 6.07 3.78 17.21
N ASP A 168 6.83 2.75 17.58
CA ASP A 168 6.66 2.08 18.87
C ASP A 168 7.11 3.01 20.00
N ARG A 169 8.27 3.66 19.82
CA ARG A 169 8.78 4.65 20.77
C ARG A 169 7.89 5.88 20.85
N PHE A 170 7.37 6.34 19.72
CA PHE A 170 6.46 7.47 19.67
C PHE A 170 5.14 7.16 20.38
N SER A 171 4.52 6.01 20.09
CA SER A 171 3.29 5.57 20.78
C SER A 171 3.51 5.46 22.29
N LEU A 172 4.61 4.85 22.72
CA LEU A 172 4.95 4.75 24.15
C LEU A 172 5.13 6.12 24.80
N ALA A 173 5.79 7.06 24.12
CA ALA A 173 6.01 8.40 24.64
C ALA A 173 4.69 9.19 24.73
N LYS A 174 3.81 9.03 23.73
CA LYS A 174 2.46 9.60 23.72
C LYS A 174 1.60 9.08 24.86
N THR A 175 1.49 7.77 25.05
CA THR A 175 0.76 7.18 26.19
C THR A 175 1.25 7.73 27.53
N LYS A 176 2.57 7.90 27.71
CA LYS A 176 3.14 8.50 28.93
C LYS A 176 2.75 9.98 29.10
N GLN A 177 2.80 10.76 28.03
CA GLN A 177 2.44 12.18 28.03
C GLN A 177 0.95 12.38 28.34
N SER A 178 0.07 11.54 27.80
CA SER A 178 -1.37 11.60 28.04
C SER A 178 -1.71 11.20 29.48
N ALA A 179 -1.05 10.16 29.99
CA ALA A 179 -1.15 9.75 31.39
C ALA A 179 -0.73 10.87 32.36
N SER A 180 0.33 11.62 32.07
CA SER A 180 0.73 12.78 32.89
C SER A 180 -0.25 13.97 32.80
N ASN A 181 -0.95 14.11 31.68
CA ASN A 181 -1.90 15.20 31.45
C ASN A 181 -3.33 14.86 31.90
N GLY A 182 -3.56 13.70 32.53
CA GLY A 182 -4.88 13.26 32.96
C GLY A 182 -5.84 12.97 31.79
N ARG A 183 -5.31 12.83 30.57
CA ARG A 183 -6.09 12.43 29.39
C ARG A 183 -6.03 10.90 29.26
N GLY A 184 -7.13 10.31 28.79
CA GLY A 184 -7.22 8.87 28.53
C GLY A 184 -6.16 8.40 27.53
N ASP A 185 -6.04 7.08 27.35
CA ASP A 185 -5.04 6.45 26.49
C ASP A 185 -5.06 7.03 25.06
N GLU A 186 -4.14 7.95 24.74
CA GLU A 186 -4.03 8.51 23.40
C GLU A 186 -3.25 7.53 22.51
N GLY A 187 -4.01 6.76 21.75
CA GLY A 187 -3.70 6.23 20.42
C GLY A 187 -2.37 5.50 20.25
N ALA A 188 -2.43 4.17 20.22
CA ALA A 188 -1.36 3.39 19.60
C ALA A 188 -1.31 3.68 18.09
N PHE A 189 -0.14 4.02 17.55
CA PHE A 189 0.02 4.32 16.12
C PHE A 189 0.52 3.09 15.35
N ASP A 190 0.10 2.91 14.10
CA ASP A 190 0.57 1.83 13.23
C ASP A 190 1.08 2.29 11.87
N GLY A 191 1.02 3.59 11.60
CA GLY A 191 1.55 4.20 10.41
C GLY A 191 1.65 5.71 10.55
N VAL A 192 2.35 6.34 9.62
CA VAL A 192 2.45 7.80 9.49
C VAL A 192 1.83 8.20 8.16
N VAL A 193 1.10 9.32 8.16
CA VAL A 193 0.58 9.93 6.93
C VAL A 193 1.06 11.38 6.82
N GLU A 194 1.42 11.75 5.60
CA GLU A 194 1.84 13.09 5.21
C GLU A 194 1.15 13.46 3.88
N TRP A 195 0.60 14.67 3.79
CA TRP A 195 -0.07 15.12 2.56
C TRP A 195 0.96 15.75 1.61
N LEU A 196 0.93 15.30 0.36
CA LEU A 196 1.76 15.80 -0.73
C LEU A 196 0.86 16.45 -1.79
N ASP A 197 1.45 17.26 -2.67
CA ASP A 197 0.74 17.77 -3.84
C ASP A 197 0.23 16.59 -4.68
N GLY A 198 -1.09 16.42 -4.76
CA GLY A 198 -1.74 15.38 -5.55
C GLY A 198 -1.88 14.00 -4.88
N GLY A 199 -1.62 13.85 -3.58
CA GLY A 199 -1.90 12.61 -2.86
C GLY A 199 -1.46 12.59 -1.39
N ALA A 200 -1.71 11.49 -0.70
CA ALA A 200 -1.15 11.26 0.64
C ALA A 200 -0.03 10.22 0.55
N SER A 201 1.10 10.52 1.18
CA SER A 201 2.18 9.58 1.43
C SER A 201 1.92 8.87 2.76
N TYR A 202 2.05 7.55 2.74
CA TYR A 202 1.92 6.72 3.92
C TYR A 202 3.23 5.98 4.18
N ARG A 203 3.58 5.88 5.45
CA ARG A 203 4.75 5.14 5.90
C ARG A 203 4.31 4.12 6.93
N PHE A 204 4.47 2.85 6.57
CA PHE A 204 4.21 1.71 7.44
C PHE A 204 5.50 0.93 7.64
N ASP A 205 5.57 0.11 8.68
CA ASP A 205 6.53 -1.00 8.69
C ASP A 205 5.78 -2.34 8.74
N ALA A 206 6.50 -3.41 8.38
CA ALA A 206 5.93 -4.75 8.34
C ALA A 206 5.69 -5.35 9.74
N ALA A 207 6.13 -4.69 10.81
CA ALA A 207 5.84 -5.10 12.19
C ALA A 207 4.49 -4.54 12.65
N HIS A 208 4.03 -3.42 12.06
CA HIS A 208 2.84 -2.70 12.48
C HIS A 208 1.62 -2.91 11.60
N ALA A 209 1.79 -3.31 10.34
CA ALA A 209 0.70 -3.60 9.43
C ALA A 209 0.97 -4.88 8.63
N ARG A 210 -0.08 -5.65 8.32
CA ARG A 210 0.04 -6.75 7.36
C ARG A 210 -0.08 -6.18 5.96
N ILE A 211 0.92 -6.42 5.13
CA ILE A 211 1.02 -5.80 3.81
C ILE A 211 1.12 -6.91 2.78
N HIS A 212 0.22 -6.90 1.79
CA HIS A 212 0.21 -7.89 0.72
C HIS A 212 0.06 -7.28 -0.66
N THR A 213 0.83 -7.76 -1.63
CA THR A 213 0.69 -7.34 -3.04
C THR A 213 -0.60 -7.92 -3.62
N LEU A 214 -1.41 -7.07 -4.27
CA LEU A 214 -2.57 -7.50 -5.07
C LEU A 214 -2.25 -7.52 -6.55
N LEU A 215 -1.53 -6.49 -6.99
CA LEU A 215 -1.30 -6.17 -8.39
C LEU A 215 0.11 -5.60 -8.55
N CYS A 216 0.81 -6.01 -9.59
CA CYS A 216 2.03 -5.38 -10.07
C CYS A 216 1.78 -4.93 -11.51
N ILE A 217 2.13 -3.68 -11.81
CA ILE A 217 1.95 -3.07 -13.13
C ILE A 217 3.31 -2.57 -13.59
N ASP A 218 3.80 -3.12 -14.70
CA ASP A 218 4.95 -2.59 -15.44
C ASP A 218 4.42 -1.62 -16.49
N VAL A 219 4.97 -0.41 -16.53
CA VAL A 219 4.52 0.66 -17.43
C VAL A 219 5.69 1.33 -18.13
N GLN A 220 5.41 1.95 -19.28
CA GLN A 220 6.27 2.96 -19.89
C GLN A 220 5.74 4.34 -19.48
N TRP A 221 6.63 5.19 -18.92
CA TRP A 221 6.35 6.53 -18.43
C TRP A 221 7.56 7.46 -18.63
#